data_AF-X1NWN0-F1
#
_entry.id   AF-X1NWN0-F1
#
_cell.length_a   1.000
_cell.length_b   1.000
_cell.length_c   1.000
_cell.angle_alpha   90.00
_cell.angle_beta   90.00
_cell.angle_gamma   90.00
#
_symmetry.space_group_name_H-M   'P 1'
#
loop_
_entity.id
_entity.type
_entity.pdbx_description
1 polymer ?
#
loop_
_entity_poly.entity_id
_entity_poly.type
_entity_poly.pdbx_seq_one_letter_code
_entity_poly.pdbx_strand_id
1 'polypeptide(L)'
;MATGIFELGIIIIIAAMLGIIARALKQPIILAYILTGALIGLLGFFNLGDREIFQIFSELGIMFLLFLIGLEIDYASLRSVGRISIIVGLG
;
A
#
# COMPACT_ATOMS: atom_id res chain seq x y z
N MET A 1 -4.70 -14.01 -18.75
CA MET A 1 -3.85 -14.77 -17.80
C MET A 1 -2.45 -14.17 -17.66
N ALA A 2 -1.62 -14.06 -18.70
CA ALA A 2 -0.29 -13.42 -18.57
C ALA A 2 -0.32 -11.88 -18.47
N THR A 3 -1.45 -11.28 -18.85
CA THR A 3 -1.65 -9.81 -18.90
C THR A 3 -1.66 -9.18 -17.51
N GLY A 4 -2.46 -9.67 -16.55
CA GLY A 4 -2.57 -9.04 -15.23
C GLY A 4 -1.26 -8.97 -14.42
N ILE A 5 -0.40 -10.00 -14.51
CA ILE A 5 0.93 -9.99 -13.86
C ILE A 5 1.86 -8.97 -14.53
N PHE A 6 1.81 -8.87 -15.86
CA PHE A 6 2.60 -7.90 -16.61
C PHE A 6 2.18 -6.46 -16.27
N GLU A 7 0.87 -6.21 -16.18
CA GLU A 7 0.31 -4.92 -15.75
C GLU A 7 0.75 -4.59 -14.32
N LEU A 8 0.62 -5.52 -13.36
CA LEU A 8 1.14 -5.35 -11.99
C LEU A 8 2.62 -4.97 -11.98
N GLY A 9 3.44 -5.64 -12.78
CA GLY A 9 4.87 -5.32 -12.92
C GLY A 9 5.10 -3.89 -13.39
N ILE A 10 4.35 -3.43 -14.40
CA ILE A 10 4.42 -2.04 -14.88
C ILE A 10 4.01 -1.06 -13.77
N ILE A 11 2.92 -1.33 -13.04
CA ILE A 11 2.47 -0.47 -11.94
C ILE A 11 3.56 -0.34 -10.86
N ILE A 12 4.21 -1.45 -10.50
CA ILE A 12 5.31 -1.46 -9.52
C ILE A 12 6.48 -0.61 -10.02
N ILE A 13 6.86 -0.74 -11.31
CA ILE A 13 7.95 0.05 -11.90
C ILE A 13 7.61 1.55 -11.89
N ILE A 14 6.38 1.92 -12.28
CA ILE A 14 5.92 3.32 -12.26
C ILE A 14 5.95 3.86 -10.83
N ALA A 15 5.42 3.10 -9.86
CA ALA A 15 5.42 3.47 -8.45
C ALA A 15 6.83 3.67 -7.91
N ALA A 16 7.77 2.80 -8.29
CA ALA A 16 9.18 2.91 -7.90
C ALA A 16 9.83 4.17 -8.51
N MET A 17 9.61 4.45 -9.80
CA MET A 17 10.13 5.67 -10.44
C MET A 17 9.58 6.94 -9.80
N LEU A 18 8.26 7.01 -9.61
CA LEU A 18 7.62 8.14 -8.93
C LEU A 18 8.07 8.25 -7.47
N GLY A 19 8.30 7.14 -6.78
CA GLY A 19 8.86 7.11 -5.44
C GLY A 19 10.28 7.68 -5.36
N ILE A 20 11.13 7.36 -6.33
CA ILE A 20 12.48 7.95 -6.44
C ILE A 20 12.39 9.46 -6.67
N ILE A 21 11.51 9.90 -7.58
CA ILE A 21 11.27 11.32 -7.86
C ILE A 21 10.75 12.04 -6.61
N ALA A 22 9.74 11.48 -5.92
CA ALA A 22 9.20 12.03 -4.69
C ALA A 22 10.29 12.15 -3.61
N ARG A 23 11.11 11.11 -3.43
CA ARG A 23 12.24 11.13 -2.49
C ARG A 23 13.25 12.21 -2.85
N ALA A 24 13.58 12.39 -4.13
CA ALA A 24 14.48 13.45 -4.60
C ALA A 24 13.91 14.85 -4.33
N LEU A 25 12.58 15.01 -4.46
CA LEU A 25 11.85 16.23 -4.15
C LEU A 25 11.54 16.40 -2.64
N LYS A 26 12.05 15.50 -1.78
CA LYS A 26 11.80 15.48 -0.32
C LYS A 26 10.31 15.31 0.05
N GLN A 27 9.51 14.73 -0.84
CA GLN A 27 8.12 14.40 -0.60
C GLN A 27 7.99 13.02 0.08
N PRO A 28 7.00 12.83 0.97
CA PRO A 28 6.69 11.51 1.52
C PRO A 28 6.40 10.50 0.41
N ILE A 29 7.07 9.34 0.46
CA ILE A 29 6.99 8.30 -0.58
C ILE A 29 5.55 7.79 -0.76
N ILE A 30 4.76 7.76 0.31
CA ILE A 30 3.34 7.35 0.27
C ILE A 30 2.53 8.18 -0.75
N LEU A 31 2.88 9.46 -0.96
CA LEU A 31 2.23 10.31 -1.95
C LEU A 31 2.49 9.80 -3.38
N ALA A 32 3.70 9.31 -3.66
CA ALA A 32 4.01 8.73 -4.97
C ALA A 32 3.16 7.49 -5.26
N TYR A 33 2.94 6.64 -4.26
CA TYR A 33 2.08 5.45 -4.42
C TYR A 33 0.63 5.83 -4.71
N ILE A 34 0.09 6.82 -3.98
CA ILE A 34 -1.28 7.33 -4.20
C ILE A 34 -1.39 7.96 -5.59
N LEU A 35 -0.42 8.80 -5.98
CA LEU A 35 -0.37 9.42 -7.30
C LEU A 35 -0.27 8.39 -8.43
N THR A 36 0.49 7.32 -8.22
CA THR A 36 0.61 6.23 -9.20
C THR A 36 -0.76 5.59 -9.45
N GLY A 37 -1.46 5.20 -8.39
CA GLY A 37 -2.81 4.65 -8.48
C GLY A 37 -3.81 5.63 -9.11
N ALA A 38 -3.75 6.91 -8.74
CA ALA A 38 -4.62 7.95 -9.30
C ALA A 38 -4.38 8.18 -10.80
N LEU A 39 -3.11 8.25 -11.25
CA LEU A 39 -2.76 8.41 -12.65
C LEU A 39 -3.21 7.21 -13.48
N ILE A 40 -2.96 5.99 -12.99
CA ILE A 40 -3.38 4.77 -13.67
C ILE A 40 -4.91 4.70 -13.79
N GLY A 41 -5.61 5.03 -12.70
CA GLY A 41 -7.07 5.06 -12.67
C GLY A 41 -7.67 6.11 -13.62
N LEU A 42 -7.09 7.30 -13.69
CA LEU A 42 -7.59 8.39 -14.54
C LEU A 42 -7.34 8.13 -16.03
N LEU A 43 -6.17 7.59 -16.37
CA LEU A 43 -5.78 7.38 -17.76
C LEU A 43 -6.45 6.16 -18.39
N GLY A 44 -7.01 5.24 -17.59
CA GLY A 44 -7.65 4.02 -18.08
C GLY A 44 -6.71 3.13 -18.91
N PHE A 45 -5.39 3.26 -18.72
CA PHE A 45 -4.35 2.60 -19.54
C PHE A 45 -4.41 1.07 -19.48
N PHE A 46 -4.90 0.52 -18.37
CA PHE A 46 -5.06 -0.92 -18.19
C PHE A 46 -6.53 -1.27 -18.33
N ASN A 47 -6.81 -2.18 -19.27
CA ASN A 47 -8.11 -2.80 -19.35
C ASN A 47 -8.16 -3.82 -18.21
N LEU A 48 -8.56 -3.36 -17.02
CA LEU A 48 -8.63 -4.11 -15.77
C LEU A 48 -9.71 -5.22 -15.85
N GLY A 49 -9.74 -6.01 -16.92
CA GLY A 49 -10.59 -7.19 -17.08
C GLY A 49 -10.24 -8.28 -16.08
N ASP A 50 -8.97 -8.32 -15.64
CA ASP A 50 -8.46 -9.26 -14.63
C ASP A 50 -8.39 -8.60 -13.23
N ARG A 51 -9.47 -7.92 -12.77
CA ARG A 51 -9.53 -7.27 -11.44
C ARG A 51 -9.20 -8.21 -10.28
N GLU A 52 -9.49 -9.49 -10.46
CA GLU A 52 -9.29 -10.54 -9.46
C GLU A 52 -7.84 -10.64 -9.00
N ILE A 53 -6.87 -10.59 -9.94
CA ILE A 53 -5.45 -10.66 -9.60
C ILE A 53 -5.04 -9.42 -8.78
N PHE A 54 -5.42 -8.22 -9.20
CA PHE A 54 -5.13 -6.99 -8.45
C PHE A 54 -5.73 -7.00 -7.05
N GLN A 55 -6.95 -7.53 -6.91
CA GLN A 55 -7.61 -7.67 -5.62
C GLN A 55 -6.85 -8.63 -4.70
N ILE A 56 -6.50 -9.82 -5.19
CA ILE A 56 -5.72 -10.81 -4.41
C ILE A 56 -4.40 -10.21 -3.94
N PHE A 57 -3.63 -9.56 -4.81
CA PHE A 57 -2.35 -8.95 -4.42
C PHE A 57 -2.51 -7.78 -3.45
N SER A 58 -3.58 -6.99 -3.57
CA SER A 58 -3.88 -5.90 -2.64
C SER A 58 -4.25 -6.43 -1.25
N GLU A 59 -5.07 -7.48 -1.19
CA GLU A 59 -5.43 -8.17 0.05
C GLU A 59 -4.20 -8.80 0.70
N LEU A 60 -3.35 -9.48 -0.08
CA LEU A 60 -2.07 -10.03 0.40
C LEU A 60 -1.15 -8.93 0.95
N GLY A 61 -1.05 -7.78 0.27
CA GLY A 61 -0.23 -6.66 0.73
C GLY A 61 -0.69 -6.10 2.07
N ILE A 62 -2.00 -5.88 2.24
CA ILE A 62 -2.58 -5.42 3.51
C ILE A 62 -2.39 -6.48 4.61
N MET A 63 -2.63 -7.75 4.28
CA MET A 63 -2.44 -8.86 5.22
C MET A 63 -0.99 -8.95 5.70
N PHE A 64 0.00 -8.86 4.79
CA PHE A 64 1.41 -8.86 5.18
C PHE A 64 1.78 -7.63 6.00
N LEU A 65 1.24 -6.45 5.69
CA LEU A 65 1.45 -5.25 6.47
C LEU A 65 0.93 -5.42 7.90
N LEU A 66 -0.32 -5.87 8.06
CA LEU A 66 -0.92 -6.10 9.38
C LEU A 66 -0.23 -7.22 10.15
N PHE A 67 0.23 -8.27 9.46
CA PHE A 67 1.02 -9.34 10.06
C PHE A 67 2.36 -8.84 10.58
N LEU A 68 3.08 -8.05 9.79
CA LEU A 68 4.35 -7.45 10.19
C LEU A 68 4.16 -6.51 11.38
N ILE A 69 3.14 -5.65 11.34
CA ILE A 69 2.77 -4.80 12.48
C ILE A 69 2.52 -5.68 13.73
N GLY A 70 1.78 -6.78 13.58
CA GLY A 70 1.56 -7.74 14.66
C GLY A 70 2.85 -8.34 15.24
N LEU A 71 3.84 -8.64 14.38
CA LEU A 71 5.14 -9.17 14.80
C LEU A 71 6.04 -8.11 15.47
N GLU A 72 5.92 -6.84 15.07
CA GLU A 72 6.70 -5.73 15.62
C GLU A 72 6.15 -5.22 16.96
N ILE A 73 4.88 -5.53 17.28
CA ILE A 73 4.26 -5.16 18.56
C ILE A 73 4.92 -5.93 19.72
N ASP A 74 5.62 -5.19 20.57
CA ASP A 74 6.03 -5.65 21.88
C ASP A 74 4.86 -5.60 22.87
N TYR A 75 4.60 -6.72 23.55
CA TYR A 75 3.53 -6.86 24.53
C TYR A 75 3.66 -5.87 25.70
N ALA A 76 4.88 -5.59 26.16
CA ALA A 76 5.10 -4.64 27.26
C ALA A 76 4.71 -3.21 26.84
N SER A 77 5.16 -2.80 25.65
CA SER A 77 4.79 -1.53 25.03
C SER A 77 3.28 -1.40 24.82
N LEU A 78 2.62 -2.45 24.30
CA LEU A 78 1.16 -2.48 24.10
C LEU A 78 0.39 -2.29 25.41
N ARG A 79 0.83 -2.94 26.50
CA ARG A 79 0.18 -2.80 27.81
C ARG A 79 0.29 -1.39 28.39
N SER A 80 1.40 -0.69 28.12
CA SER A 80 1.63 0.67 28.61
C SER A 80 0.71 1.71 27.95
N VAL A 81 0.43 1.54 26.65
CA VAL A 81 -0.42 2.46 25.88
C VAL A 81 -1.88 2.01 25.80
N GLY A 82 -2.18 0.73 26.06
CA GLY A 82 -3.49 0.13 25.80
C GLY A 82 -4.67 0.84 26.46
N ARG A 83 -4.51 1.34 27.69
CA ARG A 83 -5.58 2.09 28.38
C ARG A 83 -5.86 3.43 27.71
N ILE A 84 -4.82 4.14 27.27
CA ILE A 84 -4.96 5.41 26.54
C ILE A 84 -5.55 5.14 25.15
N SER A 85 -5.08 4.10 24.45
CA SER A 85 -5.59 3.71 23.13
C SER A 85 -7.08 3.38 23.15
N ILE A 86 -7.59 2.71 24.19
CA ILE A 86 -9.03 2.43 24.33
C ILE A 86 -9.83 3.72 24.56
N ILE A 87 -9.34 4.63 25.41
CA ILE A 87 -10.02 5.90 25.69
C ILE A 87 -10.08 6.78 24.43
N VAL A 88 -8.95 6.91 23.72
CA VAL A 88 -8.86 7.69 22.47
C VAL A 88 -9.63 7.02 21.33
N GLY A 89 -9.66 5.69 21.27
CA GLY A 89 -10.39 4.98 20.21
C GLY A 89 -11.91 4.97 20.40
N LEU A 90 -12.40 5.13 21.64
CA LEU A 90 -13.83 5.20 21.96
C LEU A 90 -14.38 6.63 21.99
N GLY A 91 -13.52 7.64 22.13
CA GLY A 91 -13.88 9.06 22.11
C GLY A 91 -13.81 9.64 20.71
#